data_AF-A0A2E0SJY9-F1
#
_entry.id   AF-A0A2E0SJY9-F1
#
_cell.length_a   1.000
_cell.length_b   1.000
_cell.length_c   1.000
_cell.angle_alpha   90.00
_cell.angle_beta   90.00
_cell.angle_gamma   90.00
#
_symmetry.space_group_name_H-M   'P 1'
#
loop_
_entity.id
_entity.type
_entity.pdbx_description
1 polymer ?
#
loop_
_entity_poly.entity_id
_entity_poly.type
_entity_poly.pdbx_seq_one_letter_code
_entity_poly.pdbx_strand_id
1 'polypeptide(L)'
;MEVVSGDSENDAIHILQSFRQRPALYIGEKSLERLGEFISGYEFARLIHPIKDPPLFHIPHEFFTWVDYRLGYYGSTSGWVEKIRERSANEGEAWDRFWMYYDEFHDRQKYVVAQLLGYERRIHFSPGPKGEDYVEKVNSPLSLYAHPESKGIYREGEHKTGVFHRIEDLETTLSISRDDLVLLDQTWNYGIQSER
;
A
#
# COMPACT_ATOMS: atom_id res chain seq x y z
N MET A 1 2.26 -38.00 5.00
CA MET A 1 3.20 -36.87 4.89
C MET A 1 2.35 -35.63 5.05
N GLU A 2 2.20 -35.16 6.29
CA GLU A 2 1.42 -33.96 6.59
C GLU A 2 2.20 -32.77 6.06
N VAL A 3 1.59 -32.04 5.14
CA VAL A 3 2.08 -30.72 4.72
C VAL A 3 1.81 -29.80 5.91
N VAL A 4 2.86 -29.50 6.67
CA VAL A 4 2.84 -28.42 7.65
C VAL A 4 2.61 -27.15 6.82
N SER A 5 1.40 -26.61 6.89
CA SER A 5 1.06 -25.30 6.35
C SER A 5 1.82 -24.26 7.17
N GLY A 6 3.06 -23.97 6.79
CA GLY A 6 3.77 -22.78 7.23
C GLY A 6 3.01 -21.55 6.73
N ASP A 7 2.77 -20.58 7.62
CA ASP A 7 2.21 -19.29 7.24
C ASP A 7 3.12 -18.67 6.18
N SER A 8 2.64 -18.62 4.93
CA SER A 8 3.41 -18.12 3.80
C SER A 8 3.86 -16.67 3.94
N GLU A 9 3.16 -15.90 4.78
CA GLU A 9 3.53 -14.53 5.13
C GLU A 9 4.80 -14.50 5.98
N ASN A 10 4.96 -15.42 6.94
CA ASN A 10 6.18 -15.56 7.72
C ASN A 10 7.35 -15.99 6.84
N ASP A 11 7.14 -16.93 5.92
CA ASP A 11 8.18 -17.38 4.99
C ASP A 11 8.65 -16.26 4.05
N ALA A 12 7.73 -15.41 3.56
CA ALA A 12 8.07 -14.27 2.73
C ALA A 12 8.87 -13.20 3.50
N ILE A 13 8.49 -12.92 4.75
CA ILE A 13 9.24 -12.03 5.65
C ILE A 13 10.66 -12.58 5.88
N HIS A 14 10.81 -13.88 6.13
CA HIS A 14 12.11 -14.50 6.35
C HIS A 14 13.06 -14.36 5.15
N ILE A 15 12.53 -14.45 3.93
CA ILE A 15 13.36 -14.33 2.73
C ILE A 15 13.74 -12.87 2.46
N LEU A 16 12.82 -11.90 2.60
CA LEU A 16 13.18 -10.49 2.47
C LEU A 16 14.24 -10.07 3.49
N GLN A 17 14.16 -10.56 4.74
CA GLN A 17 15.21 -10.32 5.74
C GLN A 17 16.56 -10.94 5.35
N SER A 18 16.57 -12.04 4.59
CA SER A 18 17.81 -12.63 4.07
C SER A 18 18.51 -11.69 3.09
N PHE A 19 17.75 -10.97 2.24
CA PHE A 19 18.30 -9.95 1.35
C PHE A 19 18.89 -8.79 2.15
N ARG A 20 18.20 -8.34 3.20
CA ARG A 20 18.71 -7.29 4.11
C ARG A 20 20.07 -7.67 4.71
N GLN A 21 20.20 -8.90 5.20
CA GLN A 21 21.39 -9.37 5.91
C GLN A 21 22.57 -9.71 4.98
N ARG A 22 22.30 -10.26 3.80
CA ARG A 22 23.34 -10.78 2.89
C ARG A 22 23.07 -10.42 1.42
N PRO A 23 22.96 -9.13 1.07
CA PRO A 23 22.58 -8.72 -0.29
C PRO A 23 23.51 -9.26 -1.36
N ALA A 24 24.82 -9.31 -1.08
CA ALA A 24 25.81 -9.82 -2.02
C ALA A 24 25.59 -11.28 -2.45
N LEU A 25 24.96 -12.10 -1.59
CA LEU A 25 24.67 -13.51 -1.90
C LEU A 25 23.53 -13.65 -2.92
N TYR A 26 22.57 -12.74 -2.91
CA TYR A 26 21.33 -12.86 -3.69
C TYR A 26 21.35 -11.97 -4.94
N ILE A 27 21.90 -10.77 -4.83
CA ILE A 27 21.89 -9.73 -5.89
C ILE A 27 23.29 -9.16 -6.20
N GLY A 28 24.34 -9.81 -5.68
CA GLY A 28 25.74 -9.48 -5.96
C GLY A 28 26.28 -8.28 -5.19
N GLU A 29 25.45 -7.30 -4.85
CA GLU A 29 25.85 -6.13 -4.05
C GLU A 29 24.68 -5.47 -3.33
N LYS A 30 24.98 -4.50 -2.46
CA LYS A 30 23.98 -3.68 -1.75
C LYS A 30 23.44 -2.60 -2.70
N SER A 31 22.42 -2.95 -3.50
CA SER A 31 21.77 -2.05 -4.46
C SER A 31 20.26 -2.16 -4.37
N LEU A 32 19.60 -0.99 -4.27
CA LEU A 32 18.14 -0.92 -4.24
C LEU A 32 17.56 -1.23 -5.61
N GLU A 33 18.21 -0.76 -6.67
CA GLU A 33 17.84 -1.03 -8.05
C GLU A 33 17.79 -2.54 -8.31
N ARG A 34 18.86 -3.28 -7.96
CA ARG A 34 18.90 -4.73 -8.16
C ARG A 34 17.88 -5.50 -7.32
N LEU A 35 17.58 -5.04 -6.11
CA LEU A 35 16.49 -5.61 -5.32
C LEU A 35 15.14 -5.43 -6.01
N GLY A 36 14.89 -4.22 -6.53
CA GLY A 36 13.70 -3.91 -7.31
C GLY A 36 13.56 -4.80 -8.54
N GLU A 37 14.63 -4.91 -9.35
CA GLU A 37 14.69 -5.77 -10.53
C GLU A 37 14.44 -7.24 -10.19
N PHE A 38 15.04 -7.73 -9.11
CA PHE A 38 14.83 -9.10 -8.63
C PHE A 38 13.36 -9.37 -8.29
N ILE A 39 12.74 -8.48 -7.51
CA ILE A 39 11.33 -8.62 -7.10
C ILE A 39 10.40 -8.54 -8.32
N SER A 40 10.61 -7.56 -9.21
CA SER A 40 9.82 -7.44 -10.44
C SER A 40 9.96 -8.66 -11.35
N GLY A 41 11.17 -9.20 -11.49
CA GLY A 41 11.41 -10.43 -12.25
C GLY A 41 10.72 -11.65 -11.64
N TYR A 42 10.73 -11.77 -10.31
CA TYR A 42 10.01 -12.82 -9.59
C TYR A 42 8.49 -12.71 -9.77
N GLU A 43 7.92 -11.52 -9.61
CA GLU A 43 6.49 -11.26 -9.83
C GLU A 43 6.09 -11.53 -11.28
N PHE A 44 6.90 -11.12 -12.25
CA PHE A 44 6.70 -11.41 -13.67
C PHE A 44 6.70 -12.92 -13.95
N ALA A 45 7.68 -13.66 -13.40
CA ALA A 45 7.75 -15.11 -13.56
C ALA A 45 6.50 -15.80 -12.99
N ARG A 46 5.96 -15.34 -11.85
CA ARG A 46 4.72 -15.85 -11.28
C ARG A 46 3.49 -15.50 -12.09
N LEU A 47 3.49 -14.37 -12.80
CA LEU A 47 2.37 -14.00 -13.67
C LEU A 47 2.27 -14.92 -14.90
N ILE A 48 3.42 -15.28 -15.48
CA ILE A 48 3.48 -16.08 -16.72
C ILE A 48 3.43 -17.60 -16.47
N HIS A 49 3.82 -18.05 -15.27
CA HIS A 49 3.85 -19.47 -14.91
C HIS A 49 2.76 -19.80 -13.86
N PRO A 50 2.13 -20.98 -13.94
CA PRO A 50 1.06 -21.38 -13.01
C PRO A 50 1.63 -21.82 -11.64
N ILE A 51 2.37 -20.93 -10.97
CA ILE A 51 2.92 -21.16 -9.64
C ILE A 51 1.77 -21.03 -8.62
N LYS A 52 1.38 -22.17 -8.03
CA LYS A 52 0.27 -22.23 -7.07
C LYS A 52 0.70 -21.87 -5.65
N ASP A 53 1.99 -21.91 -5.38
CA ASP A 53 2.53 -21.55 -4.08
C ASP A 53 2.33 -20.05 -3.82
N PRO A 54 2.02 -19.67 -2.58
CA PRO A 54 1.94 -18.28 -2.18
C PRO A 54 3.27 -17.55 -2.45
N PRO A 55 3.22 -16.23 -2.70
CA PRO A 55 4.42 -15.47 -3.05
C PRO A 55 5.43 -15.48 -1.88
N LEU A 56 6.66 -15.88 -2.18
CA LEU A 56 7.81 -15.77 -1.29
C LEU A 56 8.38 -14.34 -1.25
N PHE A 57 8.09 -13.55 -2.29
CA PHE A 57 8.40 -12.12 -2.32
C PHE A 57 7.15 -11.37 -2.74
N HIS A 58 6.72 -10.46 -1.89
CA HIS A 58 5.69 -9.50 -2.25
C HIS A 58 5.93 -8.23 -1.46
N ILE A 59 6.03 -7.10 -2.17
CA ILE A 59 5.95 -5.78 -1.56
C ILE A 59 4.50 -5.32 -1.72
N PRO A 60 3.74 -5.19 -0.62
CA PRO A 60 2.33 -4.82 -0.70
C PRO A 60 2.19 -3.44 -1.35
N HIS A 61 1.13 -3.23 -2.13
CA HIS A 61 0.87 -1.95 -2.80
C HIS A 61 0.80 -0.78 -1.79
N GLU A 62 0.33 -1.05 -0.58
CA GLU A 62 0.27 -0.11 0.53
C GLU A 62 1.66 0.44 0.90
N PHE A 63 2.73 -0.35 0.69
CA PHE A 63 4.11 0.12 0.89
C PHE A 63 4.49 1.19 -0.13
N PHE A 64 4.04 1.07 -1.38
CA PHE A 64 4.29 2.07 -2.41
C PHE A 64 3.67 3.41 -2.00
N THR A 65 2.43 3.35 -1.50
CA THR A 65 1.74 4.56 -1.03
C THR A 65 2.38 5.13 0.23
N TRP A 66 2.91 4.27 1.10
CA TRP A 66 3.68 4.70 2.26
C TRP A 66 4.95 5.46 1.87
N VAL A 67 5.71 4.94 0.90
CA VAL A 67 6.90 5.63 0.38
C VAL A 67 6.53 6.98 -0.23
N ASP A 68 5.44 7.05 -1.01
CA ASP A 68 4.94 8.30 -1.59
C ASP A 68 4.64 9.34 -0.53
N TYR A 69 3.96 8.92 0.54
CA TYR A 69 3.70 9.78 1.69
C TYR A 69 5.00 10.27 2.36
N ARG A 70 5.92 9.34 2.66
CA ARG A 70 7.17 9.66 3.39
C ARG A 70 8.10 10.58 2.62
N LEU A 71 8.04 10.53 1.29
CA LEU A 71 8.90 11.32 0.41
C LEU A 71 8.18 12.54 -0.20
N GLY A 72 6.86 12.65 -0.02
CA GLY A 72 6.03 13.72 -0.59
C GLY A 72 5.78 13.61 -2.09
N TYR A 73 5.85 12.39 -2.66
CA TYR A 73 5.58 12.14 -4.09
C TYR A 73 4.09 11.86 -4.33
N TYR A 74 3.24 12.87 -4.19
CA TYR A 74 1.81 12.74 -4.44
C TYR A 74 1.52 12.62 -5.95
N GLY A 75 0.84 11.54 -6.37
CA GLY A 75 0.42 11.35 -7.77
C GLY A 75 1.54 11.00 -8.75
N SER A 76 2.74 10.68 -8.26
CA SER A 76 3.85 10.25 -9.12
C SER A 76 3.66 8.80 -9.57
N THR A 77 3.83 8.56 -10.87
CA THR A 77 3.82 7.23 -11.47
C THR A 77 5.16 6.49 -11.33
N SER A 78 6.19 7.14 -10.77
CA SER A 78 7.48 6.49 -10.52
C SER A 78 7.35 5.39 -9.47
N GLY A 79 8.06 4.28 -9.66
CA GLY A 79 8.11 3.20 -8.67
C GLY A 79 8.81 3.63 -7.38
N TRP A 80 8.57 2.91 -6.27
CA TRP A 80 9.22 3.19 -4.98
C TRP A 80 10.75 3.14 -5.06
N VAL A 81 11.32 2.29 -5.91
CA VAL A 81 12.77 2.19 -6.16
C VAL A 81 13.30 3.56 -6.58
N GLU A 82 12.73 4.12 -7.64
CA GLU A 82 13.19 5.39 -8.21
C GLU A 82 12.99 6.54 -7.23
N LYS A 83 11.81 6.62 -6.59
CA LYS A 83 11.51 7.65 -5.60
C LYS A 83 12.50 7.66 -4.43
N ILE A 84 12.89 6.48 -3.93
CA ILE A 84 13.89 6.38 -2.86
C ILE A 84 15.29 6.76 -3.37
N ARG A 85 15.66 6.31 -4.58
CA ARG A 85 16.96 6.63 -5.20
C ARG A 85 17.12 8.13 -5.46
N GLU A 86 16.10 8.79 -6.00
CA GLU A 86 16.10 10.25 -6.25
C GLU A 86 16.38 11.07 -4.99
N ARG A 87 16.04 10.54 -3.82
CA ARG A 87 16.28 11.20 -2.53
C ARG A 87 17.61 10.80 -1.89
N SER A 88 18.34 9.85 -2.44
CA SER A 88 19.56 9.26 -1.88
C SER A 88 20.80 9.70 -2.65
N ALA A 89 21.94 9.83 -1.99
CA ALA A 89 23.19 10.22 -2.63
C ALA A 89 23.86 9.06 -3.40
N ASN A 90 23.56 7.81 -3.03
CA ASN A 90 24.09 6.60 -3.65
C ASN A 90 23.21 5.37 -3.36
N GLU A 91 23.50 4.25 -4.02
CA GLU A 91 22.78 2.97 -3.85
C GLU A 91 22.81 2.42 -2.42
N GLY A 92 23.92 2.62 -1.69
CA GLY A 92 24.06 2.17 -0.31
C GLY A 92 23.10 2.90 0.63
N GLU A 93 22.93 4.21 0.43
CA GLU A 93 21.96 5.02 1.16
C GLU A 93 20.52 4.69 0.75
N ALA A 94 20.25 4.51 -0.55
CA ALA A 94 18.93 4.11 -1.04
C ALA A 94 18.48 2.78 -0.41
N TRP A 95 19.40 1.81 -0.32
CA TRP A 95 19.17 0.55 0.38
C TRP A 95 18.80 0.75 1.85
N ASP A 96 19.56 1.55 2.58
CA ASP A 96 19.29 1.77 4.02
C ASP A 96 17.94 2.46 4.24
N ARG A 97 17.60 3.44 3.39
CA ARG A 97 16.32 4.13 3.44
C ARG A 97 15.15 3.21 3.10
N PHE A 98 15.30 2.30 2.14
CA PHE A 98 14.27 1.31 1.85
C PHE A 98 13.95 0.48 3.10
N TRP A 99 14.96 -0.06 3.78
CA TRP A 99 14.72 -0.85 4.98
C TRP A 99 14.16 -0.02 6.14
N MET A 100 14.57 1.24 6.27
CA MET A 100 13.96 2.17 7.22
C MET A 100 12.46 2.34 6.93
N TYR A 101 12.08 2.66 5.69
CA TYR A 101 10.66 2.81 5.33
C TYR A 101 9.89 1.50 5.45
N TYR A 102 10.54 0.37 5.16
CA TYR A 102 9.95 -0.96 5.26
C TYR A 102 9.68 -1.33 6.72
N ASP A 103 10.62 -1.09 7.63
CA ASP A 103 10.43 -1.33 9.06
C ASP A 103 9.33 -0.41 9.62
N GLU A 104 9.40 0.88 9.33
CA GLU A 104 8.36 1.84 9.74
C GLU A 104 6.98 1.47 9.21
N PHE A 105 6.92 0.96 7.98
CA PHE A 105 5.68 0.42 7.41
C PHE A 105 5.19 -0.75 8.24
N HIS A 106 6.02 -1.73 8.60
CA HIS A 106 5.56 -2.90 9.37
C HIS A 106 5.21 -2.57 10.83
N ASP A 107 5.89 -1.60 11.43
CA ASP A 107 5.68 -1.22 12.84
C ASP A 107 4.47 -0.28 13.04
N ARG A 108 3.93 0.27 11.94
CA ARG A 108 2.84 1.24 12.01
C ARG A 108 1.61 0.66 12.71
N GLN A 109 1.14 1.36 13.74
CA GLN A 109 -0.13 1.03 14.38
C GLN A 109 -1.26 1.66 13.57
N LYS A 110 -2.23 0.85 13.13
CA LYS A 110 -3.50 1.36 12.60
C LYS A 110 -4.48 1.56 13.74
N TYR A 111 -5.23 2.67 13.71
CA TYR A 111 -6.37 2.87 14.59
C TYR A 111 -7.56 3.37 13.79
N VAL A 112 -8.76 2.98 14.20
CA VAL A 112 -9.99 3.39 13.52
C VAL A 112 -10.28 4.84 13.88
N VAL A 113 -10.42 5.68 12.87
CA VAL A 113 -10.71 7.11 13.03
C VAL A 113 -12.17 7.44 12.77
N ALA A 114 -12.81 6.72 11.85
CA ALA A 114 -14.18 6.96 11.48
C ALA A 114 -14.84 5.69 10.90
N GLN A 115 -16.16 5.69 10.88
CA GLN A 115 -16.96 4.66 10.24
C GLN A 115 -18.02 5.29 9.34
N LEU A 116 -18.33 4.61 8.25
CA LEU A 116 -19.41 4.96 7.34
C LEU A 116 -20.45 3.84 7.39
N LEU A 117 -21.65 4.16 7.89
CA LEU A 117 -22.70 3.17 8.19
C LEU A 117 -23.50 2.70 6.96
N GLY A 118 -23.05 3.08 5.77
CA GLY A 118 -23.58 2.68 4.48
C GLY A 118 -23.18 3.70 3.41
N TYR A 119 -22.93 3.24 2.18
CA TYR A 119 -22.51 4.12 1.08
C TYR A 119 -22.91 3.59 -0.29
N GLU A 120 -23.00 4.51 -1.25
CA GLU A 120 -23.23 4.19 -2.65
C GLU A 120 -21.89 4.21 -3.39
N ARG A 121 -21.42 3.06 -3.87
CA ARG A 121 -20.23 3.04 -4.74
C ARG A 121 -20.64 2.95 -6.19
N ARG A 122 -20.00 3.78 -7.03
CA ARG A 122 -20.11 3.68 -8.48
C ARG A 122 -19.11 2.67 -9.00
N ILE A 123 -19.60 1.65 -9.70
CA ILE A 123 -18.77 0.66 -10.36
C ILE A 123 -18.85 0.93 -11.85
N HIS A 124 -17.73 1.33 -12.42
CA HIS A 124 -17.56 1.33 -13.86
C HIS A 124 -17.08 -0.06 -14.28
N PHE A 125 -17.99 -0.88 -14.82
CA PHE A 125 -17.65 -2.19 -15.35
C PHE A 125 -17.54 -2.09 -16.87
N SER A 126 -16.37 -2.33 -17.45
CA SER A 126 -16.19 -2.30 -18.89
C SER A 126 -15.53 -3.58 -19.41
N PRO A 127 -16.33 -4.53 -19.92
CA PRO A 127 -15.93 -5.37 -21.03
C PRO A 127 -16.86 -5.08 -22.22
N GLY A 128 -16.52 -4.06 -23.02
CA GLY A 128 -17.19 -3.77 -24.29
C GLY A 128 -17.44 -2.28 -24.57
N PRO A 129 -17.86 -1.91 -25.80
CA PRO A 129 -17.96 -0.51 -26.26
C PRO A 129 -19.11 0.32 -25.65
N LYS A 130 -19.80 -0.21 -24.63
CA LYS A 130 -20.84 0.48 -23.87
C LYS A 130 -20.69 0.12 -22.39
N GLY A 131 -19.78 0.80 -21.69
CA GLY A 131 -19.74 0.73 -20.24
C GLY A 131 -21.03 1.33 -19.67
N GLU A 132 -21.73 0.58 -18.83
CA GLU A 132 -22.83 1.08 -18.03
C GLU A 132 -22.34 1.31 -16.61
N ASP A 133 -22.63 2.48 -16.05
CA ASP A 133 -22.34 2.78 -14.66
C ASP A 133 -23.42 2.16 -13.77
N TYR A 134 -23.03 1.30 -12.83
CA TYR A 134 -23.94 0.79 -11.81
C TYR A 134 -23.64 1.44 -10.46
N VAL A 135 -24.69 1.80 -9.74
CA VAL A 135 -24.60 2.24 -8.35
C VAL A 135 -24.94 1.06 -7.46
N GLU A 136 -23.99 0.64 -6.62
CA GLU A 136 -24.21 -0.39 -5.63
C GLU A 136 -24.37 0.27 -4.25
N LYS A 137 -25.46 -0.07 -3.56
CA LYS A 137 -25.68 0.28 -2.16
C LYS A 137 -24.99 -0.73 -1.25
N VAL A 138 -23.96 -0.29 -0.56
CA VAL A 138 -23.24 -1.07 0.44
C VAL A 138 -23.81 -0.69 1.81
N ASN A 139 -24.44 -1.65 2.48
CA ASN A 139 -25.05 -1.46 3.80
C ASN A 139 -24.14 -1.91 4.96
N SER A 140 -22.99 -2.52 4.65
CA SER A 140 -22.01 -2.89 5.66
C SER A 140 -21.20 -1.66 6.09
N PRO A 141 -20.88 -1.53 7.39
CA PRO A 141 -20.07 -0.42 7.87
C PRO A 141 -18.66 -0.49 7.28
N LEU A 142 -18.19 0.61 6.70
CA LEU A 142 -16.82 0.75 6.24
C LEU A 142 -16.00 1.47 7.33
N SER A 143 -14.96 0.80 7.83
CA SER A 143 -14.02 1.40 8.78
C SER A 143 -12.92 2.16 8.04
N LEU A 144 -12.68 3.38 8.48
CA LEU A 144 -11.57 4.22 8.06
C LEU A 144 -10.51 4.20 9.16
N TYR A 145 -9.26 4.00 8.74
CA TYR A 145 -8.12 3.94 9.62
C TYR A 145 -7.17 5.11 9.32
N ALA A 146 -6.47 5.54 10.35
CA ALA A 146 -5.28 6.38 10.19
C ALA A 146 -4.09 5.70 10.87
N HIS A 147 -2.89 6.18 10.50
CA HIS A 147 -1.69 5.90 11.26
C HIS A 147 -1.26 7.20 11.95
N PRO A 148 -0.80 7.18 13.21
CA PRO A 148 -0.39 8.41 13.91
C PRO A 148 0.71 9.16 13.15
N GLU A 149 1.52 8.41 12.40
CA GLU A 149 2.64 8.92 11.62
C GLU A 149 2.28 9.27 10.17
N SER A 150 1.04 9.00 9.72
CA SER A 150 0.58 9.39 8.39
C SER A 150 -0.65 10.28 8.37
N LYS A 151 -0.64 11.25 7.45
CA LYS A 151 -1.79 12.13 7.20
C LYS A 151 -2.85 11.50 6.27
N GLY A 152 -2.74 10.21 5.95
CA GLY A 152 -3.63 9.50 5.02
C GLY A 152 -4.80 8.81 5.71
N ILE A 153 -5.90 8.63 4.97
CA ILE A 153 -7.03 7.75 5.33
C ILE A 153 -6.85 6.43 4.62
N TYR A 154 -6.99 5.34 5.35
CA TYR A 154 -6.92 4.00 4.81
C TYR A 154 -8.29 3.36 4.97
N ARG A 155 -8.82 2.76 3.90
CA ARG A 155 -10.00 1.90 3.99
C ARG A 155 -9.56 0.46 3.81
N GLU A 156 -10.11 -0.43 4.61
CA GLU A 156 -9.94 -1.88 4.42
C GLU A 156 -11.18 -2.38 3.64
N GLY A 157 -10.98 -2.79 2.39
CA GLY A 157 -12.02 -3.37 1.54
C GLY A 157 -11.75 -4.84 1.27
N GLU A 158 -12.78 -5.62 0.92
CA GLU A 158 -12.70 -7.07 0.69
C GLU A 158 -11.62 -7.52 -0.30
N HIS A 159 -11.17 -6.62 -1.19
CA HIS A 159 -10.20 -6.95 -2.24
C HIS A 159 -9.02 -5.99 -2.41
N LYS A 160 -9.05 -4.77 -1.84
CA LYS A 160 -7.94 -3.78 -1.86
C LYS A 160 -8.06 -2.76 -0.74
N THR A 161 -6.95 -2.45 -0.09
CA THR A 161 -6.82 -1.26 0.76
C THR A 161 -6.78 -0.03 -0.13
N GLY A 162 -7.69 0.92 0.08
CA GLY A 162 -7.64 2.22 -0.60
C GLY A 162 -6.98 3.25 0.31
N VAL A 163 -6.06 4.05 -0.23
CA VAL A 163 -5.44 5.15 0.51
C VAL A 163 -5.91 6.47 -0.08
N PHE A 164 -6.38 7.37 0.79
CA PHE A 164 -6.83 8.71 0.44
C PHE A 164 -5.95 9.74 1.14
N HIS A 165 -5.29 10.59 0.34
CA HIS A 165 -4.45 11.66 0.86
C HIS A 165 -5.26 12.91 1.18
N ARG A 166 -6.44 13.06 0.54
CA ARG A 166 -7.45 14.08 0.85
C ARG A 166 -8.84 13.48 1.17
N ILE A 167 -9.63 14.17 2.00
CA ILE A 167 -10.97 13.72 2.41
C ILE A 167 -11.89 13.92 1.22
N GLU A 168 -11.61 14.95 0.44
CA GLU A 168 -12.20 15.22 -0.86
C GLU A 168 -11.98 14.06 -1.84
N ASP A 169 -10.84 13.36 -1.78
CA ASP A 169 -10.58 12.16 -2.60
C ASP A 169 -11.50 11.02 -2.16
N LEU A 170 -11.71 10.86 -0.85
CA LEU A 170 -12.62 9.88 -0.27
C LEU A 170 -14.08 10.20 -0.64
N GLU A 171 -14.51 11.45 -0.44
CA GLU A 171 -15.83 11.97 -0.78
C GLU A 171 -16.16 11.75 -2.25
N THR A 172 -15.24 12.11 -3.15
CA THR A 172 -15.40 11.91 -4.59
C THR A 172 -15.50 10.42 -4.95
N THR A 173 -14.62 9.59 -4.37
CA THR A 173 -14.54 8.16 -4.69
C THR A 173 -15.75 7.37 -4.17
N LEU A 174 -16.24 7.72 -2.98
CA LEU A 174 -17.35 7.05 -2.34
C LEU A 174 -18.69 7.76 -2.54
N SER A 175 -18.71 8.90 -3.24
CA SER A 175 -19.89 9.74 -3.40
C SER A 175 -20.57 10.05 -2.05
N ILE A 176 -19.77 10.34 -1.03
CA ILE A 176 -20.22 10.68 0.34
C ILE A 176 -19.82 12.10 0.71
N SER A 177 -20.44 12.64 1.75
CA SER A 177 -20.01 13.84 2.47
C SER A 177 -19.29 13.45 3.76
N ARG A 178 -18.40 14.32 4.26
CA ARG A 178 -17.87 14.22 5.62
C ARG A 178 -18.95 14.03 6.69
N ASP A 179 -20.14 14.60 6.51
CA ASP A 179 -21.26 14.47 7.46
C ASP A 179 -21.84 13.05 7.53
N ASP A 180 -21.55 12.21 6.53
CA ASP A 180 -21.93 10.79 6.53
C ASP A 180 -20.97 9.94 7.39
N LEU A 181 -19.85 10.51 7.84
CA LEU A 181 -18.85 9.82 8.66
C LEU A 181 -19.17 9.94 10.15
N VAL A 182 -19.24 8.79 10.80
CA VAL A 182 -19.25 8.68 12.26
C VAL A 182 -17.81 8.72 12.75
N LEU A 183 -17.38 9.89 13.25
CA LEU A 183 -16.03 10.06 13.82
C LEU A 183 -15.90 9.33 15.16
N LEU A 184 -14.98 8.37 15.21
CA LEU A 184 -14.63 7.63 16.41
C LEU A 184 -13.45 8.28 17.16
N ASP A 185 -12.60 8.99 16.44
CA ASP A 185 -11.58 9.88 17.01
C ASP A 185 -11.90 11.34 16.68
N GLN A 186 -12.31 12.10 17.70
CA GLN A 186 -12.65 13.53 17.59
C GLN A 186 -11.41 14.42 17.44
N THR A 187 -10.21 13.89 17.73
CA THR A 187 -8.94 14.60 17.56
C THR A 187 -8.35 14.43 16.16
N TRP A 188 -9.00 13.61 15.33
CA TRP A 188 -8.58 13.36 13.96
C TRP A 188 -8.80 14.60 13.07
N ASN A 189 -7.75 15.41 12.96
CA ASN A 189 -7.72 16.60 12.13
C ASN A 189 -7.18 16.28 10.75
N TYR A 190 -8.10 15.91 9.87
CA TYR A 190 -7.77 15.64 8.50
C TYR A 190 -7.35 16.92 7.75
N GLY A 191 -6.11 17.00 7.26
CA GLY A 191 -5.76 17.75 6.05
C GLY A 191 -6.05 19.26 5.95
N ILE A 192 -6.47 19.99 6.99
CA ILE A 192 -6.50 21.47 6.92
C ILE A 192 -5.10 22.01 7.17
N GLN A 193 -4.22 21.86 6.19
CA GLN A 193 -3.22 22.88 5.93
C GLN A 193 -3.51 23.42 4.54
N SER A 194 -4.37 24.43 4.48
CA SER A 194 -4.28 25.42 3.41
C SER A 194 -2.87 25.99 3.46
N GLU A 195 -2.01 25.64 2.52
CA GLU A 195 -0.82 26.43 2.27
C GLU A 195 -1.31 27.86 1.95
N ARG A 196 -0.89 28.80 2.79
CA ARG A 196 -0.93 30.23 2.50
C ARG A 196 0.17 30.57 1.50
#